data_AF-A0A957EXH8-F1
#
_entry.id   AF-A0A957EXH8-F1
#
_cell.length_a   1.000
_cell.length_b   1.000
_cell.length_c   1.000
_cell.angle_alpha   90.00
_cell.angle_beta   90.00
_cell.angle_gamma   90.00
#
_symmetry.space_group_name_H-M   'P 1'
#
loop_
_entity.id
_entity.type
_entity.pdbx_description
1 polymer ?
#
loop_
_entity_poly.entity_id
_entity_poly.type
_entity_poly.pdbx_seq_one_letter_code
_entity_poly.pdbx_strand_id
1 'polypeptide(L)' 'MDEHYASGQIKKNGSTKDEYYEDGALSKNGANGDEYHKNGWLKKNGSTGDEYYDNGLLKKDAKAGIEFDEKGYPKTFK' A
#
# COMPACT_ATOMS: atom_id res chain seq x y z
N MET A 1 -20.53 10.10 0.79
CA MET A 1 -20.72 9.89 2.24
C MET A 1 -19.52 9.11 2.74
N ASP A 2 -19.01 9.47 3.90
CA ASP A 2 -17.89 8.78 4.52
C ASP A 2 -18.37 7.52 5.25
N GLU A 3 -17.55 6.48 5.21
CA GLU A 3 -17.75 5.27 6.02
C GLU A 3 -16.87 5.35 7.25
N HIS A 4 -17.36 4.85 8.39
CA HIS A 4 -16.65 4.91 9.67
C HIS A 4 -16.55 3.51 10.28
N TYR A 5 -15.49 3.30 11.07
CA TYR A 5 -15.37 2.16 11.96
C TYR A 5 -16.33 2.29 13.15
N ALA A 6 -16.52 1.20 13.90
CA ALA A 6 -17.30 1.22 15.14
C ALA A 6 -16.71 2.19 16.19
N SER A 7 -15.40 2.41 16.14
CA SER A 7 -14.68 3.40 16.95
C SER A 7 -14.99 4.86 16.59
N GLY A 8 -15.71 5.11 15.50
CA GLY A 8 -16.01 6.45 14.98
C GLY A 8 -14.89 7.05 14.12
N GLN A 9 -13.76 6.37 13.95
CA GLN A 9 -12.71 6.79 13.00
C GLN A 9 -13.19 6.61 11.56
N ILE A 10 -12.75 7.49 10.66
CA ILE A 10 -13.05 7.37 9.22
C ILE A 10 -12.40 6.08 8.71
N LYS A 11 -13.18 5.25 8.03
CA LYS A 11 -12.76 4.07 7.29
C LYS A 11 -12.56 4.37 5.81
N LYS A 12 -13.46 5.17 5.23
CA LYS A 12 -13.41 5.57 3.83
C LYS A 12 -13.93 6.98 3.65
N ASN A 13 -13.15 7.83 3.02
CA ASN A 13 -13.58 9.16 2.62
C ASN A 13 -14.41 9.06 1.32
N GLY A 14 -15.65 9.55 1.37
CA GLY A 14 -16.58 9.45 0.26
C GLY A 14 -16.23 10.34 -0.93
N SER A 15 -15.48 11.43 -0.70
CA SER A 15 -15.05 12.38 -1.73
C SER A 15 -13.75 11.95 -2.39
N THR A 16 -12.69 11.72 -1.60
CA THR A 16 -11.37 11.37 -2.14
C THR A 16 -11.24 9.88 -2.48
N LYS A 17 -12.14 9.04 -1.94
CA LYS A 17 -12.06 7.57 -1.99
C LYS A 17 -10.87 6.99 -1.23
N ASP A 18 -10.22 7.79 -0.38
CA ASP A 18 -9.18 7.31 0.52
C ASP A 18 -9.76 6.30 1.51
N GLU A 19 -9.00 5.26 1.81
CA GLU A 19 -9.32 4.26 2.82
C GLU A 19 -8.27 4.31 3.92
N TYR A 20 -8.70 4.06 5.15
CA TYR A 20 -7.88 4.20 6.35
C TYR A 20 -7.96 2.93 7.19
N TYR A 21 -6.91 2.64 7.92
CA TYR A 21 -6.90 1.68 9.01
C TYR A 21 -7.66 2.23 10.22
N GLU A 22 -8.04 1.33 11.14
CA GLU A 22 -8.82 1.72 12.33
C GLU A 22 -8.07 2.68 13.28
N ASP A 23 -6.74 2.70 13.22
CA ASP A 23 -5.89 3.67 13.93
C ASP A 23 -5.74 5.02 13.20
N GLY A 24 -6.43 5.19 12.07
CA GLY A 24 -6.42 6.41 11.27
C GLY A 24 -5.26 6.51 10.26
N ALA A 25 -4.35 5.52 10.21
CA ALA A 25 -3.32 5.50 9.18
C ALA A 25 -3.95 5.27 7.79
N LEU A 26 -3.45 5.97 6.76
CA LEU A 26 -3.93 5.77 5.39
C LEU A 26 -3.60 4.34 4.94
N SER A 27 -4.58 3.60 4.43
CA SER A 27 -4.40 2.26 3.86
C SER A 27 -4.43 2.26 2.34
N LYS A 28 -5.21 3.17 1.74
CA LYS A 28 -5.26 3.37 0.30
C LYS A 28 -5.53 4.83 -0.06
N ASN A 29 -4.75 5.37 -0.98
CA ASN A 29 -5.01 6.68 -1.58
C ASN A 29 -5.97 6.50 -2.77
N GLY A 30 -7.12 7.16 -2.72
CA GLY A 30 -8.17 7.02 -3.73
C GLY A 30 -7.85 7.71 -5.06
N ALA A 31 -6.93 8.68 -5.07
CA ALA A 31 -6.58 9.46 -6.26
C ALA A 31 -5.60 8.73 -7.18
N ASN A 32 -4.60 8.05 -6.61
CA ASN A 32 -3.54 7.39 -7.37
C ASN A 32 -3.52 5.86 -7.22
N GLY A 33 -4.32 5.31 -6.29
CA GLY A 33 -4.42 3.88 -6.05
C GLY A 33 -3.28 3.29 -5.22
N ASP A 34 -2.41 4.12 -4.63
CA ASP A 34 -1.35 3.65 -3.75
C ASP A 34 -1.95 2.94 -2.53
N GLU A 35 -1.39 1.79 -2.18
CA GLU A 35 -1.72 1.06 -0.96
C GLU A 35 -0.55 1.17 0.01
N TYR A 36 -0.85 1.26 1.30
CA TYR A 36 0.13 1.42 2.37
C TYR A 36 -0.01 0.28 3.38
N HIS A 37 1.09 -0.07 4.02
CA HIS A 37 1.10 -0.92 5.20
C HIS A 37 0.62 -0.12 6.42
N LYS A 38 0.20 -0.83 7.47
CA LYS A 38 -0.28 -0.18 8.71
C LYS A 38 0.75 0.74 9.38
N ASN A 39 2.04 0.48 9.15
CA ASN A 39 3.13 1.33 9.63
C ASN A 39 3.43 2.54 8.71
N GLY A 40 2.63 2.77 7.67
CA GLY A 40 2.73 3.91 6.76
C GLY A 40 3.69 3.72 5.58
N TRP A 41 4.45 2.61 5.52
CA TRP A 41 5.26 2.33 4.35
C TRP A 41 4.39 2.02 3.15
N LEU A 42 4.82 2.46 1.96
CA LEU A 42 4.16 2.08 0.71
C LEU A 42 4.17 0.56 0.61
N LYS A 43 3.04 -0.03 0.27
CA LYS A 43 2.87 -1.47 0.01
C LYS A 43 2.77 -1.73 -1.49
N LYS A 44 2.04 -0.86 -2.19
CA LYS A 44 1.89 -0.94 -3.64
C LYS A 44 1.77 0.46 -4.22
N ASN A 45 2.57 0.75 -5.25
CA ASN A 45 2.39 1.95 -6.06
C ASN A 45 1.23 1.74 -7.04
N GLY A 46 0.20 2.56 -6.97
CA GLY A 46 -0.99 2.42 -7.81
C GLY A 46 -0.77 2.76 -9.28
N SER A 47 0.27 3.54 -9.59
CA SER A 47 0.61 3.95 -10.95
C SER A 47 1.58 2.98 -11.64
N THR A 48 2.59 2.47 -10.93
CA THR A 48 3.59 1.54 -11.50
C THR A 48 3.23 0.08 -11.29
N GLY A 49 2.48 -0.23 -10.23
CA GLY A 49 2.19 -1.59 -9.80
C GLY A 49 3.30 -2.21 -8.95
N ASP A 50 4.37 -1.49 -8.66
CA ASP A 50 5.47 -1.97 -7.81
C ASP A 50 4.97 -2.31 -6.42
N GLU A 51 5.49 -3.39 -5.84
CA GLU A 51 5.15 -3.83 -4.49
C GLU A 51 6.36 -3.72 -3.57
N TYR A 52 6.10 -3.47 -2.29
CA TYR A 52 7.13 -3.23 -1.28
C TYR A 52 6.81 -4.01 0.00
N TYR A 53 7.86 -4.47 0.68
CA TYR A 53 7.78 -5.04 2.01
C TYR A 53 7.42 -3.96 3.05
N ASP A 54 7.00 -4.39 4.23
CA ASP A 54 6.64 -3.50 5.34
C ASP A 54 7.84 -2.75 5.95
N ASN A 55 9.06 -3.10 5.55
CA ASN A 55 10.30 -2.38 5.82
C ASN A 55 10.69 -1.37 4.71
N GLY A 56 9.84 -1.20 3.69
CA GLY A 56 10.04 -0.26 2.58
C GLY A 56 10.93 -0.78 1.44
N LEU A 57 11.50 -1.98 1.56
CA LEU A 57 12.29 -2.57 0.47
C LEU A 57 11.38 -3.01 -0.67
N LEU A 58 11.85 -2.81 -1.91
CA LEU A 58 11.15 -3.27 -3.10
C LEU A 58 11.00 -4.80 -3.03
N LYS A 59 9.77 -5.28 -3.21
CA LYS A 59 9.40 -6.70 -3.28
C LYS A 59 9.23 -7.14 -4.73
N LYS A 60 8.65 -6.27 -5.56
CA LYS A 60 8.41 -6.54 -6.97
C LYS A 60 8.53 -5.26 -7.78
N ASP A 61 9.41 -5.28 -8.78
CA ASP A 61 9.39 -4.32 -9.88
C ASP A 61 8.38 -4.82 -10.91
N ALA A 62 7.24 -4.14 -11.02
CA ALA A 62 6.16 -4.54 -11.92
C ALA A 62 6.52 -4.34 -13.39
N LYS A 63 7.40 -3.40 -13.70
CA LYS A 63 7.83 -3.10 -15.07
C LYS A 63 8.86 -4.11 -15.56
N ALA A 64 9.83 -4.47 -14.72
CA ALA A 64 10.85 -5.45 -15.04
C ALA A 64 10.39 -6.90 -14.82
N GLY A 65 9.33 -7.11 -14.04
CA GLY A 65 8.86 -8.45 -13.65
C GLY A 65 9.82 -9.16 -12.70
N ILE A 66 10.65 -8.41 -11.97
CA ILE A 66 11.66 -8.95 -11.04
C ILE A 66 11.08 -8.91 -9.64
N GLU A 67 11.20 -10.02 -8.91
CA GLU A 67 10.94 -10.06 -7.47
C GLU A 67 12.23 -9.98 -6.68
N PHE A 68 12.16 -9.43 -5.48
CA PHE A 68 13.27 -9.32 -4.54
C PHE A 68 12.91 -9.97 -3.21
N ASP A 69 13.89 -10.47 -2.48
CA ASP A 69 13.72 -10.95 -1.11
C ASP A 69 13.62 -9.78 -0.09
N GLU A 70 13.35 -10.09 1.17
CA GLU A 70 13.25 -9.08 2.25
C GLU A 70 14.57 -8.38 2.59
N LYS A 71 15.68 -8.78 1.94
CA LYS A 71 16.99 -8.12 2.03
C LYS A 71 17.29 -7.27 0.79
N GLY A 72 16.39 -7.24 -0.19
CA GLY A 72 16.51 -6.48 -1.43
C GLY A 72 17.30 -7.17 -2.53
N TYR A 73 17.57 -8.48 -2.43
CA TYR A 73 18.26 -9.22 -3.50
C TYR A 73 17.26 -9.78 -4.51
N PRO A 74 17.52 -9.68 -5.83
CA PRO A 74 16.68 -10.30 -6.84
C PRO A 74 16.52 -11.80 -6.58
N LYS A 75 15.28 -12.28 -6.56
CA LYS A 75 14.98 -13.70 -6.56
C LYS A 75 15.33 -14.24 -7.94
N THR A 76 16.42 -14.99 -8.03
CA THR A 76 16.72 -15.78 -9.22
C THR A 76 15.77 -16.97 -9.27
N PHE A 77 14.92 -17.03 -10.29
CA PHE A 77 14.21 -18.27 -10.63
C PHE A 77 15.27 -19.30 -11.08
N LYS A 78 15.39 -20.41 -10.34
CA LYS A 78 16.24 -21.54 -10.73
C LYS A 78 15.55 -22.40 -11.78
#